data_AF-A0A3D2EZC1-F1
#
_entry.id   AF-A0A3D2EZC1-F1
#
_cell.length_a   1.000
_cell.length_b   1.000
_cell.length_c   1.000
_cell.angle_alpha   90.00
_cell.angle_beta   90.00
_cell.angle_gamma   90.00
#
_symmetry.space_group_name_H-M   'P 1'
#
loop_
_entity.id
_entity.type
_entity.pdbx_description
1 polymer ?
#
loop_
_entity_poly.entity_id
_entity_poly.type
_entity_poly.pdbx_seq_one_letter_code
_entity_poly.pdbx_strand_id
1 'polypeptide(L)'
;QPLVLQLGGSNPMELAQCARIGNEFGYNEINLNVGCPSDKVQHHKIGACLMAEPSLVRECLQAMAEHSQVPVTIKHRIGLDDDDSYETFAAFVDEVQGDHCQVFYVHARNAILQGLSPKQNREIPPLQYAKVYRLKQDFPHLQIIINGGI
;
A
#
# COMPACT_ATOMS: atom_id res chain seq x y z
N GLN A 1 -10.72 13.24 16.47
CA GLN A 1 -10.14 13.65 15.17
C GLN A 1 -10.05 12.40 14.29
N PRO A 2 -10.07 12.52 12.95
CA PRO A 2 -9.90 11.35 12.09
C PRO A 2 -8.53 10.72 12.35
N LEU A 3 -8.50 9.44 12.75
CA LEU A 3 -7.28 8.67 13.02
C LEU A 3 -7.32 7.35 12.22
N VAL A 4 -6.21 7.04 11.57
CA VAL A 4 -6.04 5.85 10.71
C VAL A 4 -5.19 4.81 11.44
N LEU A 5 -5.66 3.55 11.48
CA LEU A 5 -4.86 2.41 11.93
C LEU A 5 -4.18 1.77 10.72
N GLN A 6 -2.85 1.74 10.71
CA GLN A 6 -2.10 1.01 9.69
C GLN A 6 -1.70 -0.39 10.20
N LEU A 7 -2.06 -1.41 9.45
CA LEU A 7 -1.75 -2.82 9.70
C LEU A 7 -0.63 -3.31 8.77
N GLY A 8 0.14 -4.28 9.25
CA GLY A 8 1.13 -5.01 8.45
C GLY A 8 0.92 -6.51 8.63
N GLY A 9 0.81 -7.23 7.52
CA GLY A 9 0.57 -8.67 7.49
C GLY A 9 0.33 -9.15 6.06
N SER A 10 0.29 -10.47 5.87
CA SER A 10 -0.04 -11.11 4.59
C SER A 10 -1.03 -12.26 4.73
N ASN A 11 -1.60 -12.47 5.91
CA ASN A 11 -2.62 -13.47 6.15
C ASN A 11 -3.99 -12.77 6.13
N PRO A 12 -4.87 -13.07 5.14
CA PRO A 12 -6.17 -12.40 5.02
C PRO A 12 -7.04 -12.52 6.27
N MET A 13 -7.05 -13.69 6.93
CA MET A 13 -7.89 -13.94 8.09
C MET A 13 -7.40 -13.18 9.34
N GLU A 14 -6.09 -13.14 9.56
CA GLU A 14 -5.51 -12.37 10.66
C GLU A 14 -5.74 -10.86 10.45
N LEU A 15 -5.56 -10.38 9.22
CA LEU A 15 -5.80 -8.98 8.88
C LEU A 15 -7.28 -8.60 9.03
N ALA A 16 -8.21 -9.47 8.64
CA ALA A 16 -9.64 -9.29 8.86
C ALA A 16 -9.98 -9.17 10.35
N GLN A 17 -9.39 -10.02 11.19
CA GLN A 17 -9.54 -9.93 12.64
C GLN A 17 -8.99 -8.61 13.18
N CYS A 18 -7.80 -8.19 12.73
CA CYS A 18 -7.22 -6.91 13.12
C CYS A 18 -8.05 -5.71 12.66
N ALA A 19 -8.65 -5.75 11.46
CA ALA A 19 -9.54 -4.73 10.96
C ALA A 19 -10.79 -4.60 11.85
N ARG A 20 -11.42 -5.72 12.24
CA ARG A 20 -12.54 -5.73 13.18
C ARG A 20 -12.15 -5.09 14.52
N ILE A 21 -11.01 -5.48 15.09
CA ILE A 21 -10.50 -4.90 16.35
C ILE A 21 -10.27 -3.39 16.18
N GLY A 22 -9.70 -2.95 15.05
CA GLY A 22 -9.53 -1.53 14.76
C GLY A 22 -10.85 -0.75 14.82
N ASN A 23 -11.93 -1.32 14.29
CA ASN A 23 -13.26 -0.70 14.40
C ASN A 23 -13.74 -0.59 15.85
N GLU A 24 -13.53 -1.63 16.67
CA GLU A 24 -13.90 -1.62 18.10
C GLU A 24 -13.16 -0.54 18.90
N PHE A 25 -11.95 -0.18 18.47
CA PHE A 25 -11.15 0.91 19.03
C PHE A 25 -11.54 2.29 18.49
N GLY A 26 -12.45 2.38 17.52
CA GLY A 26 -12.98 3.64 17.00
C GLY A 26 -12.09 4.36 15.99
N TYR A 27 -11.19 3.64 15.30
CA TYR A 27 -10.45 4.21 14.17
C TYR A 27 -11.39 4.56 13.01
N ASN A 28 -11.01 5.56 12.21
CA ASN A 28 -11.85 6.08 11.12
C ASN A 28 -11.50 5.49 9.75
N GLU A 29 -10.40 4.76 9.66
CA GLU A 29 -9.87 4.12 8.46
C GLU A 29 -8.92 3.00 8.88
N ILE A 30 -8.93 1.89 8.15
CA ILE A 30 -7.97 0.80 8.29
C ILE A 30 -7.09 0.77 7.04
N ASN A 31 -5.78 0.93 7.19
CA ASN A 31 -4.83 1.00 6.08
C ASN A 31 -3.90 -0.22 6.07
N LEU A 32 -3.67 -0.83 4.91
CA LEU A 32 -2.67 -1.91 4.75
C LEU A 32 -1.32 -1.35 4.29
N ASN A 33 -0.26 -1.69 5.02
CA ASN A 33 1.12 -1.34 4.65
C ASN A 33 1.68 -2.29 3.59
N VAL A 34 1.86 -1.77 2.39
CA VAL A 34 2.50 -2.44 1.25
C VAL A 34 3.67 -1.59 0.72
N GLY A 35 4.35 -0.84 1.61
CA GLY A 35 5.37 0.14 1.22
C GLY A 35 6.62 0.21 2.09
N CYS A 36 6.65 -0.51 3.22
CA CYS A 36 7.83 -0.58 4.09
C CYS A 36 8.93 -1.47 3.46
N PRO A 37 10.15 -0.97 3.20
CA PRO A 37 11.22 -1.75 2.59
C PRO A 37 12.13 -2.45 3.61
N SER A 38 11.85 -2.35 4.92
CA SER A 38 12.76 -2.85 5.96
C SER A 38 12.91 -4.37 5.92
N ASP A 39 14.14 -4.88 5.98
CA ASP A 39 14.44 -6.32 6.02
C ASP A 39 13.65 -7.06 7.11
N LYS A 40 13.47 -6.42 8.28
CA LYS A 40 12.72 -7.00 9.40
C LYS A 40 11.27 -7.34 9.05
N VAL A 41 10.65 -6.56 8.16
CA VAL A 41 9.26 -6.78 7.76
C VAL A 41 9.16 -7.73 6.57
N GLN A 42 10.18 -7.75 5.70
CA GLN A 42 10.23 -8.67 4.55
C GLN A 42 10.22 -10.14 4.97
N HIS A 43 10.95 -10.50 6.03
CA HIS A 43 10.98 -11.88 6.56
C HIS A 43 9.61 -12.39 7.04
N HIS A 44 8.68 -11.48 7.35
CA HIS A 44 7.33 -11.81 7.77
C HIS A 44 6.28 -11.55 6.67
N LYS A 45 6.72 -11.34 5.42
CA LYS A 45 5.86 -10.96 4.29
C LYS A 45 5.04 -9.68 4.57
N ILE A 46 5.68 -8.64 5.09
CA ILE A 46 5.02 -7.37 5.38
C ILE A 46 5.70 -6.25 4.58
N GLY A 47 4.90 -5.30 4.09
CA GLY A 47 5.42 -4.08 3.45
C GLY A 47 5.66 -4.26 1.95
N ALA A 48 6.70 -3.61 1.43
CA ALA A 48 6.91 -3.46 -0.01
C ALA A 48 7.09 -4.80 -0.74
N CYS A 49 7.62 -5.83 -0.09
CA CYS A 49 7.75 -7.16 -0.72
C CYS A 49 6.42 -7.72 -1.24
N LEU A 50 5.29 -7.33 -0.65
CA LEU A 50 3.95 -7.73 -1.10
C LEU A 50 3.57 -7.14 -2.46
N MET A 51 4.28 -6.11 -2.95
CA MET A 51 4.06 -5.59 -4.30
C MET A 51 4.40 -6.61 -5.39
N ALA A 52 5.17 -7.65 -5.08
CA ALA A 52 5.41 -8.78 -5.98
C ALA A 52 4.28 -9.84 -5.96
N GLU A 53 3.30 -9.71 -5.06
CA GLU A 53 2.18 -10.64 -4.88
C GLU A 53 0.83 -9.88 -4.92
N PRO A 54 0.47 -9.20 -6.03
CA PRO A 54 -0.72 -8.33 -6.10
C PRO A 54 -2.03 -9.08 -5.78
N SER A 55 -2.17 -10.34 -6.22
CA SER A 55 -3.34 -11.16 -5.93
C SER A 55 -3.51 -11.39 -4.41
N LEU A 56 -2.41 -11.62 -3.69
CA LEU A 56 -2.43 -11.77 -2.24
C LEU A 56 -2.80 -10.46 -1.54
N VAL A 57 -2.29 -9.32 -2.03
CA VAL A 57 -2.67 -8.00 -1.52
C VAL A 57 -4.17 -7.77 -1.70
N ARG A 58 -4.71 -8.10 -2.86
CA ARG A 58 -6.16 -8.02 -3.15
C ARG A 58 -6.97 -8.89 -2.19
N GLU A 59 -6.58 -10.15 -1.99
CA GLU A 59 -7.23 -11.05 -1.03
C GLU A 59 -7.22 -10.48 0.40
N CYS A 60 -6.09 -9.91 0.83
CA CYS A 60 -5.97 -9.28 2.13
C CYS A 60 -6.90 -8.07 2.28
N LEU A 61 -6.90 -7.15 1.31
CA LEU A 61 -7.76 -5.97 1.35
C LEU A 61 -9.24 -6.34 1.31
N GLN A 62 -9.62 -7.33 0.50
CA GLN A 62 -10.99 -7.85 0.45
C GLN A 62 -11.43 -8.38 1.81
N ALA A 63 -10.64 -9.29 2.42
CA ALA A 63 -10.97 -9.87 3.72
C ALA A 63 -11.07 -8.81 4.83
N MET A 64 -10.16 -7.82 4.81
CA MET A 64 -10.22 -6.66 5.71
C MET A 64 -11.50 -5.85 5.51
N ALA A 65 -11.88 -5.57 4.27
CA ALA A 65 -13.06 -4.76 3.94
C ALA A 65 -14.36 -5.45 4.35
N GLU A 66 -14.48 -6.76 4.14
CA GLU A 66 -15.64 -7.56 4.56
C GLU A 66 -15.88 -7.54 6.09
N HIS A 67 -14.83 -7.26 6.87
CA HIS A 67 -14.87 -7.23 8.34
C HIS A 67 -14.66 -5.83 8.92
N SER A 68 -14.65 -4.79 8.08
CA SER A 68 -14.48 -3.41 8.50
C SER A 68 -15.76 -2.59 8.32
N GLN A 69 -16.06 -1.73 9.30
CA GLN A 69 -17.17 -0.77 9.22
C GLN A 69 -16.73 0.60 8.69
N VAL A 70 -15.41 0.81 8.59
CA VAL A 70 -14.78 2.01 8.06
C VAL A 70 -13.97 1.68 6.80
N PRO A 71 -13.63 2.67 5.96
CA PRO A 71 -12.89 2.43 4.73
C PRO A 71 -11.60 1.66 4.95
N VAL A 72 -11.35 0.70 4.05
CA VAL A 72 -10.08 -0.02 3.95
C VAL A 72 -9.27 0.58 2.81
N THR A 73 -8.01 0.90 3.09
CA THR A 73 -7.14 1.63 2.17
C THR A 73 -5.76 0.98 2.11
N ILE A 74 -4.94 1.39 1.14
CA ILE A 74 -3.59 0.85 0.97
C ILE A 74 -2.55 1.96 0.92
N LYS A 75 -1.37 1.70 1.51
CA LYS A 75 -0.18 2.54 1.31
C LYS A 75 0.95 1.73 0.69
N HIS A 76 1.37 2.11 -0.51
CA HIS A 76 2.40 1.39 -1.28
C HIS A 76 3.42 2.34 -1.93
N ARG A 77 4.31 1.77 -2.75
CA ARG A 77 5.36 2.46 -3.52
C ARG A 77 5.04 2.40 -5.01
N ILE A 78 5.82 3.06 -5.85
CA ILE A 78 5.59 3.05 -7.32
C ILE A 78 6.28 1.89 -8.04
N GLY A 79 7.09 1.09 -7.34
CA GLY A 79 7.84 -0.02 -7.92
C GLY A 79 8.77 -0.68 -6.91
N LEU A 80 9.35 -1.82 -7.28
CA LEU A 80 10.37 -2.54 -6.52
C LEU A 80 11.71 -2.45 -7.22
N ASP A 81 12.76 -2.26 -6.43
CA ASP A 81 14.14 -2.21 -6.90
C ASP A 81 14.29 -1.27 -8.12
N ASP A 82 14.85 -1.78 -9.22
CA ASP A 82 15.09 -1.02 -10.45
C ASP A 82 13.89 -1.05 -11.43
N ASP A 83 12.75 -1.66 -11.06
CA ASP A 83 11.56 -1.64 -11.91
C ASP A 83 10.93 -0.26 -11.94
N ASP A 84 11.23 0.47 -13.01
CA ASP A 84 10.73 1.81 -13.26
C ASP A 84 9.55 1.83 -14.25
N SER A 85 8.86 0.71 -14.45
CA SER A 85 7.72 0.60 -15.36
C SER A 85 6.48 1.29 -14.80
N TYR A 86 5.89 2.22 -15.57
CA TYR A 86 4.57 2.75 -15.23
C TYR A 86 3.49 1.69 -15.41
N GLU A 87 3.65 0.84 -16.42
CA GLU A 87 2.69 -0.20 -16.79
C GLU A 87 2.59 -1.26 -15.68
N THR A 88 3.71 -1.65 -15.06
CA THR A 88 3.71 -2.54 -13.89
C THR A 88 3.02 -1.88 -12.70
N PHE A 89 3.32 -0.59 -12.46
CA PHE A 89 2.70 0.16 -11.37
C PHE A 89 1.17 0.27 -11.55
N ALA A 90 0.72 0.64 -12.74
CA ALA A 90 -0.71 0.75 -13.05
C ALA A 90 -1.41 -0.62 -12.98
N ALA A 91 -0.78 -1.68 -13.47
CA ALA A 91 -1.31 -3.05 -13.38
C ALA A 91 -1.46 -3.52 -11.92
N PHE A 92 -0.49 -3.21 -11.06
CA PHE A 92 -0.62 -3.47 -9.62
C PHE A 92 -1.84 -2.78 -9.02
N VAL A 93 -2.05 -1.49 -9.32
CA VAL A 93 -3.22 -0.74 -8.81
C VAL A 93 -4.53 -1.30 -9.36
N ASP A 94 -4.59 -1.64 -10.64
CA ASP A 94 -5.77 -2.21 -11.28
C ASP A 94 -6.18 -3.56 -10.70
N GLU A 95 -5.20 -4.43 -10.41
CA GLU A 95 -5.47 -5.72 -9.79
C GLU A 95 -5.91 -5.56 -8.32
N VAL A 96 -5.27 -4.64 -7.59
CA VAL A 96 -5.47 -4.48 -6.14
C VAL A 96 -6.73 -3.70 -5.77
N GLN A 97 -7.22 -2.78 -6.59
CA GLN A 97 -8.40 -1.97 -6.26
C GLN A 97 -9.63 -2.84 -5.95
N GLY A 98 -9.88 -3.86 -6.79
CA GLY A 98 -11.15 -4.58 -6.81
C GLY A 98 -12.36 -3.64 -6.65
N ASP A 99 -13.39 -4.14 -5.96
CA ASP A 99 -14.53 -3.31 -5.52
C ASP A 99 -14.38 -2.77 -4.08
N HIS A 100 -13.28 -3.11 -3.40
CA HIS A 100 -13.14 -2.99 -1.95
C HIS A 100 -12.12 -1.93 -1.48
N CYS A 101 -11.24 -1.44 -2.36
CA CYS A 101 -10.24 -0.42 -2.02
C CYS A 101 -10.27 0.73 -3.03
N GLN A 102 -10.71 1.91 -2.59
CA GLN A 102 -10.83 3.10 -3.44
C GLN A 102 -9.79 4.19 -3.14
N VAL A 103 -8.99 4.03 -2.07
CA VAL A 103 -8.03 5.04 -1.61
C VAL A 103 -6.62 4.46 -1.59
N PHE A 104 -5.73 5.08 -2.36
CA PHE A 104 -4.34 4.68 -2.53
C PHE A 104 -3.39 5.78 -2.09
N TYR A 105 -2.62 5.51 -1.03
CA TYR A 105 -1.54 6.37 -0.59
C TYR A 105 -0.23 5.93 -1.27
N VAL A 106 0.27 6.75 -2.19
CA VAL A 106 1.39 6.39 -3.06
C VAL A 106 2.64 7.14 -2.63
N HIS A 107 3.63 6.42 -2.08
CA HIS A 107 4.97 7.00 -1.93
C HIS A 107 5.65 7.00 -3.30
N ALA A 108 5.93 8.18 -3.85
CA ALA A 108 6.39 8.36 -5.23
C ALA A 108 7.86 7.98 -5.48
N ARG A 109 8.37 6.93 -4.83
CA ARG A 109 9.70 6.34 -5.00
C ARG A 109 9.58 4.83 -5.07
N ASN A 110 10.47 4.16 -5.79
CA ASN A 110 10.62 2.72 -5.68
C ASN A 110 11.04 2.33 -4.26
N ALA A 111 10.72 1.09 -3.88
CA ALA A 111 11.28 0.46 -2.69
C ALA A 111 12.44 -0.44 -3.10
N ILE A 112 13.64 -0.09 -2.67
CA ILE A 112 14.82 -0.95 -2.86
C ILE A 112 14.86 -1.92 -1.69
N LEU A 113 14.70 -3.21 -1.97
CA LEU A 113 14.51 -4.22 -0.94
C LEU A 113 15.83 -4.69 -0.31
N GLN A 114 16.97 -4.44 -0.96
CA GLN A 114 18.27 -4.85 -0.45
C GLN A 114 19.28 -3.70 -0.44
N GLY A 115 20.15 -3.69 0.58
CA GLY A 115 21.30 -2.77 0.65
C GLY A 115 20.99 -1.34 1.11
N LEU A 116 19.72 -0.96 1.25
CA LEU A 116 19.32 0.36 1.75
C LEU A 116 18.53 0.29 3.06
N SER A 117 18.95 1.06 4.05
CA SER A 117 18.14 1.27 5.26
C SER A 117 16.79 1.94 4.94
N PRO A 118 15.78 1.83 5.82
CA PRO A 118 14.49 2.51 5.63
C PRO A 118 14.60 4.03 5.46
N LYS A 119 15.62 4.67 6.05
CA LYS A 119 15.90 6.09 5.86
C LYS A 119 16.43 6.36 4.45
N GLN A 120 17.44 5.62 4.03
CA GLN A 120 18.00 5.74 2.67
C GLN A 120 16.94 5.46 1.60
N ASN A 121 16.04 4.52 1.82
CA ASN A 121 14.89 4.24 0.95
C ASN A 121 13.89 5.40 0.80
N ARG A 122 13.98 6.45 1.62
CA ARG A 122 13.19 7.69 1.48
C ARG A 122 13.98 8.84 0.86
N GLU A 123 15.30 8.68 0.70
CA GLU A 123 16.23 9.75 0.33
C GLU A 123 16.96 9.47 -0.99
N ILE A 124 17.32 8.20 -1.26
CA ILE A 124 18.13 7.79 -2.43
C ILE A 124 17.28 7.56 -3.70
N PRO A 125 16.27 6.66 -3.75
CA PRO A 125 15.58 6.36 -5.02
C PRO A 125 14.76 7.56 -5.47
N PRO A 126 14.88 8.09 -6.70
CA PRO A 126 14.34 9.40 -7.05
C PRO A 126 12.81 9.49 -6.89
N LEU A 127 12.32 10.69 -6.58
CA LEU A 127 10.89 10.99 -6.59
C LEU A 127 10.38 11.06 -8.03
N GLN A 128 9.24 10.43 -8.29
CA GLN A 128 8.63 10.36 -9.62
C GLN A 128 7.13 10.70 -9.55
N TYR A 129 6.82 11.93 -9.17
CA TYR A 129 5.44 12.40 -9.04
C TYR A 129 4.63 12.28 -10.34
N ALA A 130 5.29 12.41 -11.50
CA ALA A 130 4.64 12.29 -12.80
C ALA A 130 3.87 10.97 -12.97
N LYS A 131 4.39 9.85 -12.45
CA LYS A 131 3.70 8.56 -12.47
C LYS A 131 2.44 8.57 -11.62
N VAL A 132 2.47 9.19 -10.44
CA VAL A 132 1.31 9.29 -9.56
C VAL A 132 0.22 10.18 -10.18
N TYR A 133 0.61 11.26 -10.86
CA TYR A 133 -0.33 12.10 -11.60
C TYR A 133 -0.95 11.37 -12.79
N ARG A 134 -0.15 10.63 -13.55
CA ARG A 134 -0.64 9.78 -14.64
C ARG A 134 -1.62 8.73 -14.12
N LEU A 135 -1.30 8.08 -12.98
CA LEU A 135 -2.21 7.13 -12.34
C LEU A 135 -3.56 7.77 -12.02
N LYS A 136 -3.59 8.99 -11.48
CA LYS A 136 -4.86 9.68 -11.20
C LYS A 136 -5.65 10.03 -12.48
N GLN A 137 -4.97 10.25 -13.60
CA GLN A 137 -5.65 10.48 -14.88
C GLN A 137 -6.26 9.19 -15.43
N ASP A 138 -5.54 8.07 -15.33
CA ASP A 138 -5.98 6.77 -15.83
C ASP A 138 -7.06 6.14 -14.93
N PHE A 139 -7.04 6.41 -13.62
CA PHE A 139 -8.00 5.93 -12.62
C PHE A 139 -8.74 7.10 -11.95
N PRO A 140 -9.60 7.84 -12.67
CA PRO A 140 -10.23 9.05 -12.15
C PRO A 140 -11.20 8.77 -10.99
N HIS A 141 -11.75 7.56 -10.89
CA HIS A 141 -12.63 7.12 -9.81
C HIS A 141 -11.90 6.84 -8.49
N LEU A 142 -10.59 6.56 -8.53
CA LEU A 142 -9.80 6.29 -7.32
C LEU A 142 -9.36 7.58 -6.63
N GLN A 143 -9.30 7.57 -5.30
CA GLN A 143 -8.65 8.62 -4.53
C GLN A 143 -7.16 8.32 -4.39
N ILE A 144 -6.34 9.03 -5.17
CA ILE A 144 -4.88 8.88 -5.15
C ILE A 144 -4.26 9.99 -4.29
N ILE A 145 -3.54 9.60 -3.24
CA ILE A 145 -2.92 10.50 -2.27
C ILE A 145 -1.41 10.36 -2.39
N ILE A 146 -0.75 11.39 -2.93
CA ILE A 146 0.69 11.38 -3.16
C ILE A 146 1.48 11.61 -1.86
N ASN A 147 2.63 10.94 -1.74
CA ASN A 147 3.51 11.03 -0.58
C ASN A 147 5.00 11.04 -0.99
N GLY A 148 5.81 11.74 -0.18
CA GLY A 148 7.26 11.77 -0.23
C GLY A 148 7.78 13.14 -0.62
N GLY A 149 8.59 13.79 0.24
CA GLY A 149 9.25 15.07 -0.06
C GLY A 149 8.36 16.32 -0.04
N ILE A 150 7.20 16.27 0.60
CA ILE A 150 6.20 17.35 0.72
C ILE A 150 5.95 17.61 2.21
#